data_AF-A0A350RE87-F1
#
_entry.id   AF-A0A350RE87-F1
#
_cell.length_a   1.000
_cell.length_b   1.000
_cell.length_c   1.000
_cell.angle_alpha   90.00
_cell.angle_beta   90.00
_cell.angle_gamma   90.00
#
_symmetry.space_group_name_H-M   'P 1'
#
loop_
_entity.id
_entity.type
_entity.pdbx_description
1 polymer ?
#
loop_
_entity_poly.entity_id
_entity_poly.type
_entity_poly.pdbx_seq_one_letter_code
_entity_poly.pdbx_strand_id
1 'polypeptide(L)'
;MHDHPLWIYAYGMSTAPDHELDIDVFGSEYVQEAPEVWKRLRSECPVAHTSLNGGGWLPTDYENISSVAYDTEKFSSRDIGVARTPEGVSLLVAPPITS
;
A
#
# COMPACT_ATOMS: atom_id res chain seq x y z
N MET A 1 -16.60 -11.01 41.13
CA MET A 1 -15.78 -9.81 41.35
C MET A 1 -14.32 -10.25 41.43
N HIS A 2 -13.73 -10.56 40.28
CA HIS A 2 -12.29 -10.81 40.14
C HIS A 2 -11.85 -9.98 38.94
N ASP A 3 -11.32 -8.78 39.24
CA ASP A 3 -10.68 -7.91 38.27
C ASP A 3 -9.30 -8.50 37.94
N HIS A 4 -9.16 -9.01 36.72
CA HIS A 4 -7.85 -9.30 36.14
C HIS A 4 -7.29 -8.01 35.55
N PRO A 5 -6.13 -7.53 36.00
CA PRO A 5 -5.61 -6.25 35.55
C PRO A 5 -5.06 -6.33 34.11
N LEU A 6 -5.45 -5.35 33.29
CA LEU A 6 -5.26 -5.25 31.83
C LEU A 6 -3.81 -5.08 31.34
N TRP A 7 -2.80 -5.36 32.17
CA TRP A 7 -1.39 -5.10 31.81
C TRP A 7 -0.74 -6.20 30.94
N ILE A 8 -1.43 -7.32 30.68
CA ILE A 8 -0.91 -8.43 29.88
C ILE A 8 -0.85 -8.09 28.37
N TYR A 9 -1.49 -7.00 27.92
CA TYR A 9 -1.42 -6.57 26.51
C TYR A 9 -0.28 -5.58 26.21
N ALA A 10 0.51 -5.18 27.21
CA ALA A 10 1.67 -4.32 27.01
C ALA A 10 2.94 -5.13 26.67
N TYR A 11 2.85 -6.11 25.76
CA TYR A 11 4.02 -6.80 25.20
C TYR A 11 3.75 -7.25 23.76
N GLY A 12 3.94 -6.29 22.86
CA GLY A 12 4.00 -6.50 21.42
C GLY A 12 4.91 -5.45 20.79
N MET A 13 6.13 -5.30 21.34
CA MET A 13 7.19 -4.54 20.69
C MET A 13 7.51 -5.18 19.33
N SER A 14 7.24 -4.47 18.24
CA SER A 14 7.97 -4.67 17.00
C SER A 14 8.79 -3.40 16.76
N THR A 15 10.11 -3.53 16.80
CA THR A 15 11.07 -2.47 16.41
C THR A 15 11.44 -2.60 14.93
N ALA A 16 10.49 -3.02 14.10
CA ALA A 16 10.56 -2.84 12.65
C ALA A 16 9.93 -1.47 12.32
N PRO A 17 10.37 -0.75 11.27
CA PRO A 17 9.52 0.32 10.76
C PRO A 17 8.13 -0.26 10.53
N ASP A 18 7.08 0.41 11.03
CA ASP A 18 5.69 0.04 10.80
C ASP A 18 5.45 0.14 9.29
N HIS A 19 5.72 -0.95 8.59
CA HIS A 19 5.47 -1.10 7.17
C HIS A 19 3.97 -1.00 6.90
N GLU A 20 3.15 -1.35 7.88
CA GLU A 20 1.70 -1.21 7.83
C GLU A 20 1.29 0.26 7.95
N LEU A 21 1.03 0.86 6.80
CA LEU A 21 0.43 2.18 6.65
C LEU A 21 -0.83 1.97 5.81
N ASP A 22 -1.99 2.01 6.48
CA ASP A 22 -3.30 1.86 5.84
C ASP A 22 -3.59 3.05 4.91
N ILE A 23 -2.99 3.01 3.72
CA ILE A 23 -3.19 3.98 2.65
C ILE A 23 -4.39 3.52 1.84
N ASP A 24 -5.46 4.31 1.88
CA ASP A 24 -6.60 4.15 0.99
C ASP A 24 -6.41 5.02 -0.26
N VAL A 25 -5.97 4.40 -1.36
CA VAL A 25 -5.78 5.11 -2.65
C VAL A 25 -7.08 5.64 -3.26
N PHE A 26 -8.24 5.20 -2.76
CA PHE A 26 -9.57 5.71 -3.13
C PHE A 26 -10.16 6.65 -2.07
N GLY A 27 -9.49 6.79 -0.94
CA GLY A 27 -9.90 7.63 0.18
C GLY A 27 -9.75 9.11 -0.13
N SER A 28 -10.53 9.96 0.55
CA SER A 28 -10.52 11.41 0.33
C SER A 28 -9.15 12.04 0.58
N GLU A 29 -8.39 11.56 1.57
CA GLU A 29 -7.03 12.03 1.84
C GLU A 29 -6.12 11.83 0.62
N TYR A 30 -6.11 10.63 0.04
CA TYR A 30 -5.28 10.33 -1.12
C TYR A 30 -5.77 11.05 -2.38
N VAL A 31 -7.08 11.08 -2.62
CA VAL A 31 -7.67 11.70 -3.82
C VAL A 31 -7.45 13.21 -3.86
N GLN A 32 -7.48 13.89 -2.71
CA GLN A 32 -7.32 15.34 -2.65
C GLN A 32 -5.85 15.76 -2.49
N GLU A 33 -5.05 15.01 -1.74
CA GLU A 33 -3.73 15.45 -1.28
C GLU A 33 -2.62 14.42 -1.59
N ALA A 34 -2.75 13.67 -2.70
CA ALA A 34 -1.78 12.65 -3.11
C ALA A 34 -0.30 13.09 -2.99
N PRO A 35 0.12 14.30 -3.42
CA PRO A 35 1.52 14.71 -3.31
C PRO A 35 2.05 14.73 -1.87
N GLU A 36 1.24 15.20 -0.90
CA GLU A 36 1.62 15.26 0.50
C GLU A 36 1.60 13.85 1.14
N VAL A 37 0.65 12.99 0.75
CA VAL A 37 0.67 11.58 1.14
C VAL A 37 1.98 10.93 0.68
N TRP A 38 2.33 11.03 -0.60
CA TRP A 38 3.57 10.47 -1.13
C TRP A 38 4.84 11.04 -0.48
N LYS A 39 4.82 12.32 -0.09
CA LYS A 39 5.92 12.96 0.62
C LYS A 39 6.09 12.40 2.04
N ARG A 40 4.99 12.22 2.77
CA ARG A 40 4.98 11.58 4.09
C ARG A 40 5.49 10.15 4.03
N LEU A 41 4.98 9.36 3.09
CA LEU A 41 5.40 7.97 2.90
C LEU A 41 6.90 7.86 2.62
N ARG A 42 7.46 8.70 1.73
CA ARG A 42 8.90 8.73 1.47
C ARG A 42 9.75 9.04 2.70
N SER A 43 9.26 9.88 3.62
CA SER A 43 10.01 10.21 4.83
C SER A 43 9.91 9.15 5.92
N GLU A 44 8.81 8.41 5.97
CA GLU A 44 8.48 7.51 7.08
C GLU A 44 8.73 6.04 6.74
N CYS A 45 8.41 5.62 5.51
CA CYS A 45 8.42 4.22 5.10
C CYS A 45 8.75 4.06 3.59
N PRO A 46 9.99 3.65 3.24
CA PRO A 46 10.42 3.52 1.84
C PRO A 46 9.66 2.44 1.06
N VAL A 47 9.08 1.45 1.77
CA VAL A 47 8.19 0.43 1.20
C VAL A 47 6.99 0.23 2.14
N ALA A 48 5.92 0.97 1.89
CA ALA A 48 4.69 0.90 2.68
C ALA A 48 3.84 -0.32 2.29
N HIS A 49 3.05 -0.83 3.23
CA HIS A 49 2.10 -1.92 3.06
C HIS A 49 0.72 -1.45 3.52
N THR A 50 -0.30 -1.71 2.72
CA THR A 50 -1.70 -1.45 3.07
C THR A 50 -2.48 -2.75 3.00
N SER A 51 -3.41 -2.95 3.93
CA SER A 51 -4.36 -4.07 3.90
C SER A 51 -5.65 -3.74 3.12
N LEU A 52 -5.86 -2.45 2.82
CA LEU A 52 -7.07 -1.92 2.21
C LEU A 52 -7.18 -2.31 0.73
N ASN A 53 -8.42 -2.36 0.21
CA ASN A 53 -8.73 -2.56 -1.22
C ASN A 53 -8.14 -3.83 -1.86
N GLY A 54 -7.88 -4.87 -1.05
CA GLY A 54 -7.30 -6.12 -1.51
C GLY A 54 -5.82 -6.27 -1.19
N GLY A 55 -5.20 -5.23 -0.60
CA GLY A 55 -3.85 -5.19 -0.06
C GLY A 55 -2.78 -4.92 -1.11
N GLY A 56 -1.63 -4.42 -0.68
CA GLY A 56 -0.50 -4.18 -1.57
C GLY A 56 0.72 -3.55 -0.90
N TRP A 57 1.82 -3.53 -1.66
CA TRP A 57 3.08 -2.89 -1.27
C TRP A 57 3.34 -1.68 -2.18
N LEU A 58 3.77 -0.58 -1.59
CA LEU A 58 4.02 0.70 -2.24
C LEU A 58 5.48 1.13 -1.98
N PRO A 59 6.41 0.79 -2.88
CA PRO A 59 7.72 1.43 -2.95
C PRO A 59 7.57 2.94 -3.20
N THR A 60 8.22 3.77 -2.39
CA THR A 60 8.01 5.23 -2.43
C THR A 60 9.22 6.01 -2.94
N ASP A 61 10.40 5.39 -2.98
CA ASP A 61 11.63 5.95 -3.52
C ASP A 61 12.06 5.31 -4.85
N TYR A 62 12.99 5.97 -5.53
CA TYR A 62 13.43 5.57 -6.87
C TYR A 62 14.16 4.21 -6.88
N GLU A 63 14.96 3.92 -5.85
CA GLU A 63 15.75 2.69 -5.79
C GLU A 63 14.84 1.47 -5.64
N ASN A 64 13.87 1.55 -4.73
CA ASN A 64 12.89 0.49 -4.53
C ASN A 64 11.92 0.36 -5.71
N ILE A 65 11.50 1.46 -6.34
CA ILE A 65 10.67 1.41 -7.56
C ILE A 65 11.43 0.74 -8.71
N SER A 66 12.67 1.16 -8.97
CA SER A 66 13.45 0.64 -10.09
C SER A 66 13.82 -0.83 -9.91
N SER A 67 14.17 -1.26 -8.70
CA SER A 67 14.47 -2.67 -8.43
C SER A 67 13.27 -3.60 -8.69
N VAL A 68 12.06 -3.20 -8.29
CA VAL A 68 10.82 -3.95 -8.58
C VAL A 68 10.49 -3.93 -10.07
N ALA A 69 10.56 -2.76 -10.71
CA ALA A 69 10.19 -2.59 -12.12
C ALA A 69 11.09 -3.38 -13.08
N TYR A 70 12.37 -3.56 -12.75
CA TYR A 70 13.33 -4.27 -13.59
C TYR A 70 13.44 -5.78 -13.27
N ASP A 71 12.96 -6.26 -12.12
CA ASP A 71 12.93 -7.70 -11.79
C ASP A 71 11.64 -8.37 -12.30
N THR A 72 11.54 -8.49 -13.63
CA THR A 72 10.37 -9.08 -14.31
C THR A 72 10.21 -10.59 -14.08
N GLU A 73 11.23 -11.25 -13.54
CA GLU A 73 11.17 -12.67 -13.17
C GLU A 73 10.38 -12.88 -11.88
N LYS A 74 10.52 -11.96 -10.91
CA LYS A 74 9.77 -12.03 -9.64
C LYS A 74 8.49 -11.20 -9.66
N PHE A 75 8.45 -10.12 -10.42
CA PHE A 75 7.30 -9.21 -10.48
C PHE A 75 6.67 -9.23 -11.88
N SER A 76 5.56 -9.95 -11.99
CA SER A 76 4.82 -10.09 -13.24
C SER A 76 3.87 -8.91 -13.48
N SER A 77 3.77 -8.45 -14.73
CA SER A 77 2.73 -7.50 -15.17
C SER A 77 1.39 -8.17 -15.53
N ARG A 78 1.13 -9.41 -15.07
CA ARG A 78 -0.13 -10.11 -15.35
C ARG A 78 -1.36 -9.37 -14.77
N ASP A 79 -1.17 -8.70 -13.64
CA ASP A 79 -2.16 -7.80 -13.06
C ASP A 79 -1.49 -6.45 -12.80
N ILE A 80 -2.04 -5.39 -13.37
CA ILE A 80 -1.48 -4.02 -13.29
C ILE A 80 -2.35 -3.08 -12.46
N GLY A 81 -3.51 -3.56 -11.99
CA GLY A 81 -4.44 -2.75 -11.21
C GLY A 81 -3.99 -2.59 -9.77
N VAL A 82 -4.13 -1.39 -9.21
CA VAL A 82 -3.92 -1.14 -7.77
C VAL A 82 -5.14 -1.62 -6.95
N ALA A 83 -6.35 -1.51 -7.52
CA ALA A 83 -7.52 -2.22 -7.02
C ALA A 83 -7.66 -3.57 -7.72
N ARG A 84 -8.24 -4.53 -6.99
CA ARG A 84 -8.70 -5.77 -7.61
C ARG A 84 -9.68 -5.46 -8.73
N THR A 85 -9.40 -6.02 -9.90
CA THR A 85 -10.34 -5.99 -11.01
C THR A 85 -11.58 -6.83 -10.63
N PRO A 86 -12.81 -6.28 -10.71
CA PRO A 86 -14.02 -7.05 -10.47
C PRO A 86 -14.11 -8.25 -11.39
N GLU A 87 -14.71 -9.35 -10.92
CA GLU A 87 -14.89 -10.55 -11.75
C GLU A 87 -15.65 -10.21 -13.05
N GLY A 88 -15.14 -10.73 -14.18
CA GLY A 88 -15.75 -10.52 -15.49
C GLY A 88 -15.41 -9.19 -16.18
N VAL A 89 -14.59 -8.33 -15.57
CA VAL A 89 -14.10 -7.08 -16.19
C VAL A 89 -12.66 -7.28 -16.68
N SER A 90 -12.37 -6.86 -17.91
CA SER A 90 -11.00 -6.82 -18.44
C SER A 90 -10.47 -5.38 -18.42
N LEU A 91 -9.30 -5.17 -17.83
CA LEU A 91 -8.58 -3.88 -17.81
C LEU A 91 -8.32 -3.31 -19.21
N LEU A 92 -8.29 -4.17 -20.24
CA LEU A 92 -8.10 -3.77 -21.65
C LEU A 92 -9.30 -3.01 -22.24
N VAL A 93 -10.41 -2.88 -21.50
CA VAL A 93 -11.64 -2.18 -21.90
C VAL A 93 -11.81 -0.84 -21.17
N ALA A 94 -10.80 -0.39 -20.38
CA ALA A 94 -10.85 0.92 -19.77
C ALA A 94 -10.97 2.01 -20.85
N PRO A 95 -11.80 3.06 -20.65
CA PRO A 95 -11.87 4.19 -21.57
C PRO A 95 -10.47 4.80 -21.72
N PRO A 96 -10.16 5.39 -22.89
CA PRO A 96 -8.83 5.95 -23.14
C PRO A 96 -8.45 6.93 -22.04
N ILE A 97 -7.23 6.78 -21.52
CA ILE A 97 -6.65 7.74 -20.58
C ILE A 97 -6.41 9.02 -21.37
N THR A 98 -7.35 9.95 -21.33
CA THR A 98 -7.20 11.26 -21.96
C THR A 98 -6.20 12.06 -21.14
N SER A 99 -5.16 12.57 -21.81
CA SER A 99 -4.19 13.51 -21.23
C SER A 99 -4.77 14.91 -21.07
#